data_AF-A0A1K1MRA1-F1
#
_entry.id   AF-A0A1K1MRA1-F1
#
_cell.length_a   1.000
_cell.length_b   1.000
_cell.length_c   1.000
_cell.angle_alpha   90.00
_cell.angle_beta   90.00
_cell.angle_gamma   90.00
#
_symmetry.space_group_name_H-M   'P 1'
#
loop_
_entity.id
_entity.type
_entity.pdbx_description
1 polymer ?
#
loop_
_entity_poly.entity_id
_entity_poly.type
_entity_poly.pdbx_seq_one_letter_code
_entity_poly.pdbx_strand_id
1 'polypeptide(L)'
;MNWLERIHPPWFYRYMYFKSYNLFSKVSDIPHLAAEYIMFITVLFQFGFLIGLTSIVSGIDIWGEYITGSSKIEVGLFAILFMIITYLLFIYKKKWKRIVAEFEGESKKQGKRGFLYLLVYFLGSIGLFALGVWFVTISNPNYV
;
A
#
# COMPACT_ATOMS: atom_id res chain seq x y z
N MET A 1 -10.18 -20.94 -16.24
CA MET A 1 -9.24 -20.10 -15.46
C MET A 1 -9.86 -18.72 -15.32
N ASN A 2 -10.19 -18.29 -14.11
CA ASN A 2 -10.92 -17.04 -13.87
C ASN A 2 -9.99 -15.84 -14.14
N TRP A 3 -10.50 -14.74 -14.71
CA TRP A 3 -9.69 -13.55 -15.03
C TRP A 3 -9.02 -12.95 -13.78
N LEU A 4 -9.69 -13.03 -12.63
CA LEU A 4 -9.14 -12.62 -11.32
C LEU A 4 -7.87 -13.38 -10.93
N GLU A 5 -7.69 -14.63 -11.38
CA GLU A 5 -6.49 -15.42 -11.10
C GLU A 5 -5.29 -15.01 -11.96
N ARG A 6 -5.54 -14.32 -13.09
CA ARG A 6 -4.51 -13.80 -13.98
C ARG A 6 -3.96 -12.46 -13.52
N ILE A 7 -4.76 -11.68 -12.80
CA ILE A 7 -4.32 -10.39 -12.26
C ILE A 7 -3.27 -10.64 -11.18
N HIS A 8 -2.10 -10.05 -11.38
CA HIS A 8 -1.02 -10.04 -10.42
C HIS A 8 -0.46 -8.62 -10.28
N PRO A 9 0.02 -8.25 -9.08
CA PRO A 9 0.73 -6.99 -8.90
C PRO A 9 1.95 -6.88 -9.82
N PRO A 10 2.41 -5.66 -10.12
CA PRO A 10 3.72 -5.43 -10.72
C PRO A 10 4.83 -6.06 -9.88
N TRP A 11 5.94 -6.41 -10.54
CA TRP A 11 7.05 -7.13 -9.93
C TRP A 11 7.56 -6.49 -8.63
N PHE A 12 7.70 -5.17 -8.61
CA PHE A 12 8.17 -4.42 -7.43
C PHE A 12 7.27 -4.64 -6.21
N TYR A 13 5.94 -4.55 -6.37
CA TYR A 13 4.99 -4.78 -5.27
C TYR A 13 4.98 -6.23 -4.81
N ARG A 14 5.17 -7.21 -5.71
CA ARG A 14 5.34 -8.62 -5.32
C ARG A 14 6.61 -8.83 -4.52
N TYR A 15 7.70 -8.19 -4.92
CA TYR A 15 8.97 -8.26 -4.18
C TYR A 15 8.87 -7.60 -2.80
N MET A 16 8.23 -6.43 -2.70
CA MET A 16 7.96 -5.79 -1.40
C MET A 16 7.07 -6.67 -0.51
N TYR A 17 6.01 -7.26 -1.07
CA TYR A 17 5.18 -8.22 -0.33
C TYR A 17 5.99 -9.41 0.18
N PHE A 18 6.85 -10.01 -0.65
CA PHE A 18 7.73 -11.10 -0.24
C PHE A 18 8.67 -10.70 0.90
N LYS A 19 9.25 -9.49 0.85
CA LYS A 19 10.12 -9.00 1.93
C LYS A 19 9.35 -8.77 3.22
N SER A 20 8.15 -8.22 3.14
CA SER A 20 7.25 -8.11 4.29
C SER A 20 6.91 -9.50 4.85
N TYR A 21 6.57 -10.46 3.99
CA TYR A 21 6.27 -11.84 4.40
C TYR A 21 7.45 -12.48 5.15
N ASN A 22 8.67 -12.36 4.63
CA ASN A 22 9.87 -12.89 5.29
C ASN A 22 10.25 -12.18 6.58
N LEU A 23 9.87 -10.90 6.72
CA LEU A 23 10.02 -10.19 7.97
C LEU A 23 9.04 -10.74 9.02
N PHE A 24 7.77 -10.90 8.64
CA PHE A 24 6.72 -11.35 9.55
C PHE A 24 6.74 -12.85 9.84
N SER A 25 7.31 -13.68 8.97
CA SER A 25 7.44 -15.12 9.21
C SER A 25 8.30 -15.45 10.43
N LYS A 26 9.05 -14.47 10.95
CA LYS A 26 9.85 -14.59 12.18
C LYS A 26 9.10 -14.25 13.46
N VAL A 27 7.94 -13.59 13.36
CA VAL A 27 7.25 -12.97 14.50
C VAL A 27 5.73 -13.17 14.51
N SER A 28 5.14 -13.75 13.46
CA SER A 28 3.69 -13.94 13.32
C SER A 28 3.36 -15.34 12.83
N ASP A 29 2.32 -15.94 13.39
CA ASP A 29 1.77 -17.23 12.95
C ASP A 29 1.07 -17.15 11.59
N ILE A 30 0.66 -15.94 11.17
CA ILE A 30 -0.08 -15.71 9.92
C ILE A 30 0.65 -14.65 9.06
N PRO A 31 1.90 -14.92 8.63
CA PRO A 31 2.77 -13.90 8.04
C PRO A 31 2.25 -13.33 6.72
N HIS A 32 1.45 -14.10 5.97
CA HIS A 32 0.85 -13.64 4.72
C HIS A 32 -0.20 -12.55 4.94
N LEU A 33 -0.98 -12.60 6.03
CA LEU A 33 -1.92 -11.52 6.37
C LEU A 33 -1.18 -10.30 6.89
N ALA A 34 -0.18 -10.48 7.77
CA ALA A 34 0.64 -9.36 8.25
C ALA A 34 1.33 -8.61 7.09
N ALA A 35 1.89 -9.35 6.12
CA ALA A 35 2.47 -8.76 4.92
C ALA A 35 1.42 -8.04 4.06
N GLU A 36 0.21 -8.59 3.94
CA GLU A 36 -0.90 -7.96 3.21
C GLU A 36 -1.31 -6.64 3.86
N TYR A 37 -1.44 -6.58 5.19
CA TYR A 37 -1.75 -5.34 5.91
C TYR A 37 -0.70 -4.25 5.68
N ILE A 38 0.60 -4.59 5.68
CA ILE A 38 1.65 -3.61 5.35
C ILE A 38 1.54 -3.13 3.90
N MET A 39 1.26 -4.04 2.96
CA MET A 39 1.04 -3.64 1.57
C MET A 39 -0.20 -2.74 1.44
N PHE A 40 -1.28 -3.05 2.14
CA PHE A 40 -2.49 -2.24 2.19
C PHE A 40 -2.20 -0.82 2.70
N ILE A 41 -1.56 -0.69 3.86
CA ILE A 41 -1.24 0.63 4.45
C ILE A 41 -0.33 1.44 3.51
N THR A 42 0.72 0.82 2.98
CA THR A 42 1.69 1.53 2.12
C THR A 42 1.08 1.97 0.78
N VAL A 43 0.27 1.12 0.16
CA VAL A 43 -0.46 1.47 -1.07
C VAL A 43 -1.50 2.56 -0.79
N LEU A 44 -2.20 2.49 0.34
CA LEU A 44 -3.15 3.53 0.75
C LEU A 44 -2.46 4.89 0.95
N PHE A 45 -1.28 4.92 1.57
CA PHE A 45 -0.47 6.13 1.74
C PHE A 45 0.00 6.71 0.41
N GLN A 46 0.49 5.88 -0.50
CA GLN A 46 0.87 6.30 -1.85
C GLN A 46 -0.34 6.84 -2.62
N PHE A 47 -1.49 6.19 -2.52
CA PHE A 47 -2.72 6.63 -3.16
C PHE A 47 -3.22 7.96 -2.58
N GLY A 48 -3.18 8.12 -1.26
CA GLY A 48 -3.48 9.39 -0.60
C GLY A 48 -2.57 10.53 -1.06
N PHE A 49 -1.27 10.27 -1.20
CA PHE A 49 -0.34 11.24 -1.79
C PHE A 49 -0.75 11.63 -3.22
N LEU A 50 -1.11 10.67 -4.07
CA LEU A 50 -1.59 10.96 -5.44
C LEU A 50 -2.90 11.77 -5.45
N ILE A 51 -3.82 11.50 -4.53
CA ILE A 51 -5.03 12.32 -4.35
C ILE A 51 -4.65 13.76 -3.98
N GLY A 52 -3.74 13.93 -3.01
CA GLY A 52 -3.25 15.25 -2.61
C GLY A 52 -2.61 16.02 -3.77
N LEU A 53 -1.74 15.38 -4.54
CA LEU A 53 -1.16 15.98 -5.74
C LEU A 53 -2.24 16.36 -6.77
N THR A 54 -3.23 15.49 -6.98
CA THR A 54 -4.31 15.75 -7.93
C THR A 54 -5.16 16.94 -7.49
N SER A 55 -5.46 17.05 -6.19
CA SER A 55 -6.17 18.18 -5.58
C SER A 55 -5.45 19.50 -5.83
N ILE A 56 -4.12 19.51 -5.67
CA ILE A 56 -3.30 20.71 -5.91
C ILE A 56 -3.29 21.09 -7.40
N VAL A 57 -3.08 20.11 -8.28
CA VAL A 57 -3.01 20.36 -9.73
C VAL A 57 -4.36 20.80 -10.31
N SER A 58 -5.46 20.25 -9.80
CA SER A 58 -6.81 20.60 -10.27
C SER A 58 -7.38 21.86 -9.60
N GLY A 59 -6.82 22.28 -8.45
CA GLY A 59 -7.37 23.34 -7.62
C GLY A 59 -8.66 22.94 -6.88
N ILE A 60 -9.00 21.65 -6.86
CA ILE A 60 -10.20 21.12 -6.18
C ILE A 60 -9.82 20.58 -4.81
N ASP A 61 -10.56 20.95 -3.77
CA ASP A 61 -10.34 20.48 -2.40
C ASP A 61 -10.91 19.07 -2.15
N ILE A 62 -10.27 18.06 -2.76
CA ILE A 62 -10.72 16.67 -2.67
C ILE A 62 -10.70 16.16 -1.21
N TRP A 63 -9.70 16.57 -0.42
CA TRP A 63 -9.61 16.16 0.98
C TRP A 63 -10.68 16.82 1.84
N GLY A 64 -11.08 18.06 1.56
CA GLY A 64 -12.20 18.72 2.23
C GLY A 64 -13.53 18.08 1.94
N GLU A 65 -13.81 17.79 0.68
CA GLU A 65 -14.99 17.03 0.29
C GLU A 65 -15.00 15.65 0.94
N TYR A 66 -13.84 14.98 1.04
CA TYR A 66 -13.74 13.67 1.65
C TYR A 66 -13.88 13.69 3.18
N ILE A 67 -13.24 14.63 3.89
CA ILE A 67 -13.21 14.65 5.36
C ILE A 67 -14.48 15.27 5.94
N THR A 68 -14.96 16.37 5.34
CA THR A 68 -16.08 17.15 5.86
C THR A 68 -17.38 16.92 5.09
N GLY A 69 -17.28 16.63 3.79
CA GLY A 69 -18.43 16.37 2.92
C GLY A 69 -18.89 14.91 2.93
N SER A 70 -18.06 13.97 3.39
CA SER A 70 -18.42 12.54 3.44
C SER A 70 -18.78 12.06 4.84
N SER A 71 -19.72 11.14 4.92
CA SER A 71 -20.07 10.43 6.14
C SER A 71 -18.97 9.46 6.57
N LYS A 72 -18.88 9.17 7.88
CA LYS A 72 -17.95 8.16 8.42
C LYS A 72 -18.14 6.77 7.79
N ILE A 73 -19.35 6.47 7.32
CA ILE A 73 -19.68 5.23 6.63
C ILE A 73 -18.98 5.17 5.27
N GLU A 74 -19.04 6.25 4.48
CA GLU A 74 -18.39 6.33 3.17
C GLU A 74 -16.86 6.20 3.28
N VAL A 75 -16.26 6.86 4.28
CA VAL A 75 -14.83 6.73 4.60
C VAL A 75 -14.48 5.28 4.95
N GLY A 76 -15.31 4.61 5.75
CA GLY A 76 -15.13 3.21 6.10
C GLY A 76 -15.25 2.27 4.89
N LEU A 77 -16.23 2.50 4.02
CA LEU A 77 -16.43 1.73 2.80
C LEU A 77 -15.24 1.87 1.83
N PHE A 78 -14.68 3.06 1.71
CA PHE A 78 -13.48 3.29 0.90
C PHE A 78 -12.28 2.47 1.40
N ALA A 79 -12.03 2.45 2.71
CA ALA A 79 -10.97 1.64 3.30
C ALA A 79 -11.19 0.13 3.09
N ILE A 80 -12.42 -0.35 3.28
CA ILE A 80 -12.81 -1.74 3.04
C ILE A 80 -12.60 -2.12 1.57
N LEU A 81 -12.99 -1.27 0.63
CA LEU A 81 -12.79 -1.51 -0.80
C LEU A 81 -11.29 -1.67 -1.12
N PHE A 82 -10.44 -0.78 -0.59
CA PHE A 82 -8.99 -0.89 -0.78
C PHE A 82 -8.43 -2.20 -0.21
N MET A 83 -8.86 -2.58 1.00
CA MET A 83 -8.46 -3.84 1.63
C MET A 83 -8.91 -5.06 0.80
N ILE A 84 -10.11 -5.02 0.20
CA ILE A 84 -10.57 -6.08 -0.71
C ILE A 84 -9.67 -6.15 -1.95
N ILE A 85 -9.31 -5.02 -2.55
CA ILE A 85 -8.43 -4.98 -3.73
C ILE A 85 -7.06 -5.59 -3.41
N THR A 86 -6.44 -5.18 -2.30
CA THR A 86 -5.13 -5.72 -1.88
C THR A 86 -5.21 -7.20 -1.54
N TYR A 87 -6.28 -7.64 -0.88
CA TYR A 87 -6.54 -9.05 -0.64
C TYR A 87 -6.65 -9.85 -1.96
N LEU A 88 -7.40 -9.35 -2.94
CA LEU A 88 -7.56 -10.01 -4.25
C LEU A 88 -6.23 -10.12 -5.02
N LEU A 89 -5.35 -9.15 -4.83
CA LEU A 89 -4.05 -9.08 -5.48
C LEU A 89 -3.02 -10.03 -4.85
N PHE A 90 -2.95 -10.10 -3.52
CA PHE A 90 -1.88 -10.82 -2.82
C PHE A 90 -2.33 -12.15 -2.20
N ILE A 91 -3.57 -12.26 -1.71
CA ILE A 91 -4.02 -13.42 -0.91
C ILE A 91 -4.94 -14.37 -1.68
N TYR A 92 -5.88 -13.83 -2.45
CA TYR A 92 -6.92 -14.61 -3.13
C TYR A 92 -6.35 -15.84 -3.84
N LYS A 93 -7.00 -17.00 -3.64
CA LYS A 93 -6.55 -18.30 -4.18
C LYS A 93 -5.10 -18.65 -3.85
N LYS A 94 -4.61 -18.24 -2.67
CA LYS A 94 -3.24 -18.49 -2.18
C LYS A 94 -2.15 -17.92 -3.12
N LYS A 95 -2.43 -16.81 -3.80
CA LYS A 95 -1.46 -16.10 -4.66
C LYS A 95 -0.14 -15.82 -3.96
N TRP A 96 -0.17 -15.54 -2.66
CA TRP A 96 1.01 -15.35 -1.82
C TRP A 96 2.01 -16.49 -1.92
N LYS A 97 1.56 -17.75 -2.06
CA LYS A 97 2.48 -18.90 -2.23
C LYS A 97 3.30 -18.80 -3.50
N ARG A 98 2.68 -18.35 -4.59
CA ARG A 98 3.36 -18.13 -5.88
C ARG A 98 4.37 -17.00 -5.76
N ILE A 99 4.01 -15.92 -5.07
CA ILE A 99 4.90 -14.78 -4.82
C ILE A 99 6.11 -15.22 -3.98
N VAL A 100 5.89 -16.00 -2.93
CA VAL A 100 6.99 -16.50 -2.09
C VAL A 100 7.92 -17.41 -2.90
N ALA A 101 7.36 -18.36 -3.66
CA ALA A 101 8.14 -19.25 -4.51
C ALA A 101 8.94 -18.51 -5.61
N GLU A 102 8.43 -17.38 -6.11
CA GLU A 102 9.12 -16.53 -7.10
C GLU A 102 10.48 -16.01 -6.57
N PHE A 103 10.63 -15.85 -5.25
CA PHE A 103 11.81 -15.22 -4.63
C PHE A 103 12.51 -16.07 -3.58
N GLU A 104 12.07 -17.31 -3.33
CA GLU A 104 12.59 -18.20 -2.29
C GLU A 104 14.08 -18.55 -2.47
N GLY A 105 14.60 -18.52 -3.70
CA GLY A 105 16.00 -18.80 -4.05
C GLY A 105 16.97 -17.62 -3.88
N GLU A 106 16.56 -16.53 -3.24
CA GLU A 106 17.37 -15.32 -3.12
C GLU A 106 18.60 -15.52 -2.20
N SER A 107 19.79 -15.08 -2.66
CA SER A 107 21.02 -15.18 -1.87
C SER A 107 20.99 -14.30 -0.62
N LYS A 108 21.78 -14.63 0.43
CA LYS A 108 21.89 -13.81 1.65
C LYS A 108 22.22 -12.33 1.38
N LYS A 109 23.04 -12.05 0.35
CA LYS A 109 23.43 -10.69 -0.03
C LYS A 109 22.24 -9.91 -0.63
N GLN A 110 21.48 -10.55 -1.52
CA GLN A 110 20.25 -9.97 -2.07
C GLN A 110 19.19 -9.81 -0.97
N GLY A 111 19.09 -10.78 -0.04
CA GLY A 111 18.27 -10.71 1.17
C GLY A 111 18.45 -9.40 1.95
N LYS A 112 19.71 -9.06 2.30
CA LYS A 112 20.05 -7.81 3.00
C LYS A 112 19.69 -6.55 2.22
N ARG A 113 20.00 -6.51 0.91
CA ARG A 113 19.65 -5.37 0.04
C ARG A 113 18.14 -5.19 -0.05
N GLY A 114 17.39 -6.28 -0.20
CA GLY A 114 15.94 -6.24 -0.26
C GLY A 114 15.29 -5.78 1.04
N PHE A 115 15.89 -6.05 2.20
CA PHE A 115 15.42 -5.48 3.46
C PHE A 115 15.61 -3.96 3.50
N LEU A 116 16.76 -3.46 3.02
CA LEU A 116 16.95 -2.01 2.87
C LEU A 116 15.93 -1.40 1.91
N TYR A 117 15.63 -2.07 0.78
CA TYR A 117 14.58 -1.61 -0.13
C TYR A 117 13.20 -1.59 0.53
N LEU A 118 12.87 -2.60 1.35
CA LEU A 118 11.62 -2.61 2.12
C LEU A 118 11.55 -1.44 3.10
N LEU A 119 12.65 -1.12 3.80
CA LEU A 119 12.69 0.03 4.72
C LEU A 119 12.49 1.35 3.97
N VAL A 120 13.22 1.55 2.86
CA VAL A 120 13.07 2.76 2.02
C VAL A 120 11.65 2.86 1.45
N TYR A 121 11.07 1.73 1.03
CA TYR A 121 9.69 1.68 0.55
C TYR A 121 8.69 2.09 1.64
N PHE A 122 8.83 1.56 2.84
CA PHE A 122 7.93 1.86 3.96
C PHE A 122 8.06 3.31 4.42
N LEU A 123 9.28 3.76 4.72
CA LEU A 123 9.56 5.14 5.12
C LEU A 123 9.22 6.13 4.02
N GLY A 124 9.50 5.79 2.76
CA GLY A 124 9.13 6.58 1.60
C GLY A 124 7.61 6.72 1.47
N SER A 125 6.84 5.65 1.71
CA SER A 125 5.37 5.72 1.68
C SER A 125 4.81 6.62 2.77
N ILE A 126 5.34 6.52 4.00
CA ILE A 126 4.98 7.43 5.11
C ILE A 126 5.35 8.87 4.76
N GLY A 127 6.56 9.09 4.26
CA GLY A 127 7.05 10.41 3.87
C GLY A 127 6.20 11.04 2.76
N LEU A 128 5.85 10.28 1.72
CA LEU A 128 4.96 10.74 0.66
C LEU A 128 3.58 11.13 1.20
N PHE A 129 2.98 10.31 2.07
CA PHE A 129 1.70 10.66 2.68
C PHE A 129 1.79 11.94 3.50
N ALA A 130 2.80 12.07 4.35
CA ALA A 130 3.03 13.28 5.15
C ALA A 130 3.26 14.52 4.28
N LEU A 131 4.04 14.39 3.20
CA LEU A 131 4.24 15.46 2.22
C LEU A 131 2.94 15.83 1.51
N GLY A 132 2.11 14.85 1.14
CA GLY A 132 0.82 15.10 0.52
C GLY A 132 -0.12 15.90 1.44
N VAL A 133 -0.21 15.49 2.71
CA VAL A 133 -0.98 16.23 3.72
C VAL A 133 -0.44 17.65 3.87
N TRP A 134 0.88 17.79 4.06
CA TRP A 134 1.51 19.10 4.22
C TRP A 134 1.26 20.03 3.04
N PHE A 135 1.39 19.54 1.81
CA PHE A 135 1.11 20.33 0.61
C PHE A 135 -0.34 20.80 0.54
N VAL A 136 -1.30 19.91 0.84
CA VAL A 136 -2.72 20.27 0.88
C VAL A 136 -2.96 21.39 1.89
N THR A 137 -2.40 21.27 3.10
CA THR A 137 -2.54 22.29 4.15
C THR A 137 -2.00 23.66 3.73
N ILE A 138 -0.82 23.73 3.10
CA ILE A 138 -0.25 25.04 2.71
C ILE A 138 -0.88 25.63 1.43
N SER A 139 -1.44 24.78 0.56
CA SER A 139 -1.99 25.20 -0.72
C SER A 139 -3.43 25.69 -0.65
N ASN A 140 -4.14 25.36 0.42
CA ASN A 140 -5.57 25.60 0.52
C ASN A 140 -5.89 26.46 1.75
N PRO A 141 -6.43 27.67 1.56
CA PRO A 141 -6.70 28.63 2.64
C PRO A 141 -7.75 28.14 3.65
N ASN A 142 -8.51 27.09 3.34
CA ASN A 142 -9.45 26.47 4.29
C ASN A 142 -8.75 25.67 5.41
N TYR A 143 -7.44 25.42 5.28
CA TYR A 143 -6.65 24.61 6.21
C TYR A 143 -5.48 25.36 6.87
N VAL A 144 -5.32 26.65 6.61
CA VAL A 144 -4.29 27.53 7.19
C VAL A 144 -4.78 28.18 8.47
#